data_AF-A0A0J1FXZ5-F1
#
_entry.id   AF-A0A0J1FXZ5-F1
#
_cell.length_a   1.000
_cell.length_b   1.000
_cell.length_c   1.000
_cell.angle_alpha   90.00
_cell.angle_beta   90.00
_cell.angle_gamma   90.00
#
_symmetry.space_group_name_H-M   'P 1'
#
loop_
_entity.id
_entity.type
_entity.pdbx_description
1 polymer ?
#
loop_
_entity_poly.entity_id
_entity_poly.type
_entity_poly.pdbx_seq_one_letter_code
_entity_poly.pdbx_strand_id
1 'polypeptide(L)'
;MIILIRRGNEKDFDPSKMRPGEFAVMLDTKKVFATFAAGDVKQLATIEDMKSLLNATNEQFAALQELLKQLESGGAASILSDLAQAKKDIETLKSDVQGALGVI
;
A
#
# COMPACT_ATOMS: atom_id res chain seq x y z
N MET A 1 1.09 -42.11 20.61
CA MET A 1 1.43 -40.75 20.14
C MET A 1 0.64 -39.76 20.98
N ILE A 2 1.30 -38.91 21.76
CA ILE A 2 0.64 -37.82 22.49
C ILE A 2 0.96 -36.53 21.76
N ILE A 3 -0.06 -35.87 21.20
CA ILE A 3 0.11 -34.56 20.56
C ILE A 3 0.16 -33.55 21.70
N LEU A 4 1.31 -32.93 21.92
CA LEU A 4 1.50 -31.91 22.94
C LEU A 4 1.21 -30.54 22.33
N ILE A 5 0.17 -29.89 22.81
CA ILE A 5 -0.15 -28.50 22.46
C ILE A 5 0.18 -27.64 23.67
N ARG A 6 1.21 -26.80 23.56
CA ARG A 6 1.53 -25.79 24.56
C ARG A 6 0.56 -24.62 24.42
N ARG A 7 0.05 -24.10 25.54
CA ARG A 7 -0.88 -22.98 25.58
C ARG A 7 -0.37 -21.92 26.55
N GLY A 8 -0.55 -20.65 26.24
CA GLY A 8 -0.10 -19.53 27.08
C GLY A 8 -0.35 -18.19 26.40
N ASN A 9 0.19 -17.13 26.99
CA ASN A 9 0.23 -15.80 26.36
C ASN A 9 1.48 -15.69 25.49
N GLU A 10 1.44 -14.83 24.47
CA GLU A 10 2.56 -14.64 23.55
C GLU A 10 3.83 -14.15 24.26
N LYS A 11 3.70 -13.31 25.29
CA LYS A 11 4.84 -12.81 26.08
C LYS A 11 5.63 -13.92 26.81
N ASP A 12 4.97 -15.05 27.09
CA ASP A 12 5.53 -16.17 27.84
C ASP A 12 6.02 -17.27 26.87
N PHE A 13 5.86 -17.06 25.56
CA PHE A 13 6.26 -18.02 24.54
C PHE A 13 7.77 -17.96 24.30
N ASP A 14 8.44 -19.09 24.55
CA ASP A 14 9.86 -19.26 24.33
C ASP A 14 10.10 -20.36 23.27
N PRO A 15 10.40 -19.98 22.01
CA PRO A 15 10.64 -20.92 20.92
C PRO A 15 11.79 -21.90 21.18
N SER A 16 12.79 -21.51 21.98
CA SER A 16 13.94 -22.37 22.28
C SER A 16 13.59 -23.57 23.15
N LYS A 17 12.48 -23.49 23.90
CA LYS A 17 11.99 -24.55 24.79
C LYS A 17 10.97 -25.47 24.12
N MET A 18 10.74 -25.31 22.82
CA MET A 18 9.78 -26.13 22.06
C MET A 18 10.45 -27.41 21.56
N ARG A 19 9.69 -28.50 21.51
CA ARG A 19 10.18 -29.76 20.93
C ARG A 19 9.73 -29.90 19.48
N PRO A 20 10.53 -30.55 18.61
CA PRO A 20 10.10 -30.89 17.26
C PRO A 20 8.73 -31.57 17.25
N GLY A 21 7.82 -31.10 16.39
CA GLY A 21 6.45 -31.63 16.27
C GLY A 21 5.44 -31.07 17.29
N GLU A 22 5.84 -30.18 18.20
CA GLU A 22 4.92 -29.51 19.11
C GLU A 22 4.22 -28.30 18.45
N PHE A 23 2.96 -28.10 18.83
CA PHE A 23 2.22 -26.87 18.54
C PHE A 23 2.19 -25.97 19.77
N ALA A 24 2.23 -24.66 19.54
CA ALA A 24 2.02 -23.64 20.55
C ALA A 24 0.85 -22.74 20.15
N VAL A 25 -0.12 -22.56 21.05
CA VAL A 25 -1.31 -21.71 20.85
C VAL A 25 -1.26 -20.55 21.83
N MET A 26 -1.20 -19.33 21.29
CA MET A 26 -1.24 -18.09 22.05
C MET A 26 -2.70 -17.68 22.26
N LEU A 27 -3.15 -17.65 23.52
CA LEU A 27 -4.56 -17.41 23.85
C LEU A 27 -4.95 -15.94 23.75
N ASP A 28 -3.99 -15.03 23.98
CA ASP A 28 -4.16 -13.59 23.93
C ASP A 28 -4.18 -13.07 22.48
N THR A 29 -3.26 -13.54 21.63
CA THR A 29 -3.14 -13.07 20.24
C THR A 29 -3.73 -14.01 19.20
N LYS A 30 -4.24 -15.17 19.64
CA LYS A 30 -4.85 -16.21 18.78
C LYS A 30 -3.89 -16.77 17.72
N LYS A 31 -2.58 -16.60 17.90
CA LYS A 31 -1.56 -17.13 17.01
C LYS A 31 -1.29 -18.61 17.31
N VAL A 32 -0.95 -19.36 16.25
CA VAL A 32 -0.53 -20.76 16.36
C VAL A 32 0.84 -20.91 15.74
N PHE A 33 1.74 -21.62 16.43
CA PHE A 33 3.09 -21.89 15.97
C PHE A 33 3.31 -23.40 15.86
N ALA A 34 3.92 -23.85 14.76
CA ALA A 34 4.39 -25.20 14.53
C ALA A 34 5.91 -25.25 14.71
N THR A 35 6.42 -26.23 15.46
CA THR A 35 7.86 -26.36 15.78
C THR A 35 8.51 -27.46 14.95
N PHE A 36 9.59 -27.14 14.25
CA PHE A 36 10.41 -28.10 13.52
C PHE A 36 11.69 -28.47 14.27
N ALA A 37 12.25 -27.52 15.02
CA ALA A 37 13.34 -27.74 15.97
C ALA A 37 13.26 -26.71 17.12
N ALA A 38 14.07 -26.88 18.17
CA ALA A 38 14.20 -25.87 19.22
C ALA A 38 14.67 -24.53 18.61
N GLY A 39 13.88 -23.47 18.79
CA GLY A 39 14.12 -22.16 18.17
C GLY A 39 13.64 -22.03 16.72
N ASP A 40 13.34 -23.13 16.03
CA ASP A 40 12.81 -23.13 14.65
C ASP A 40 11.30 -23.38 14.67
N VAL A 41 10.55 -22.28 14.67
CA VAL A 41 9.09 -22.26 14.71
C VAL A 41 8.54 -21.46 13.52
N LYS A 42 7.41 -21.92 12.98
CA LYS A 42 6.66 -21.17 11.96
C LYS A 42 5.27 -20.84 12.48
N GLN A 43 4.86 -19.58 12.28
CA GLN A 43 3.49 -19.16 12.55
C GLN A 43 2.56 -19.68 11.45
N LEU A 44 1.43 -20.25 11.85
CA LEU A 44 0.33 -20.59 10.94
C LEU A 44 -0.58 -19.38 10.78
N ALA A 45 -0.84 -19.00 9.53
CA ALA A 45 -1.87 -18.03 9.18
C ALA A 45 -3.20 -18.73 8.91
N THR A 46 -4.30 -18.10 9.30
CA THR A 46 -5.65 -18.59 9.00
C THR A 46 -6.08 -18.12 7.60
N ILE A 47 -7.17 -18.71 7.08
CA ILE A 47 -7.77 -18.27 5.82
C ILE A 47 -8.31 -16.83 5.98
N GLU A 48 -8.81 -16.50 7.17
CA GLU A 48 -9.27 -15.16 7.55
C GLU A 48 -8.14 -14.13 7.49
N ASP A 49 -6.95 -14.46 8.02
CA ASP A 49 -5.78 -13.59 7.94
C ASP A 49 -5.39 -13.33 6.47
N MET A 50 -5.38 -14.39 5.65
CA MET A 50 -5.07 -14.28 4.21
C MET A 50 -6.10 -13.41 3.47
N LYS A 51 -7.39 -13.56 3.78
CA LYS A 51 -8.46 -12.71 3.22
C LYS A 51 -8.31 -11.26 3.65
N SER A 52 -7.95 -11.01 4.90
CA SER A 52 -7.70 -9.65 5.40
C SER A 52 -6.52 -8.99 4.68
N LEU A 53 -5.43 -9.73 4.45
CA LEU A 53 -4.27 -9.24 3.70
C LEU A 53 -4.63 -8.93 2.24
N LEU A 54 -5.40 -9.81 1.59
CA LEU A 54 -5.84 -9.61 0.21
C LEU A 54 -6.77 -8.40 0.08
N ASN A 55 -7.71 -8.23 1.01
CA ASN A 55 -8.62 -7.09 1.02
C ASN A 55 -7.86 -5.76 1.24
N ALA A 56 -6.94 -5.73 2.21
CA ALA A 56 -6.09 -4.56 2.44
C ALA A 56 -5.27 -4.19 1.20
N THR A 57 -4.78 -5.18 0.46
CA THR A 57 -4.04 -4.97 -0.79
C THR A 57 -4.92 -4.36 -1.88
N ASN A 58 -6.19 -4.79 -1.99
CA ASN A 58 -7.13 -4.22 -2.96
C ASN A 58 -7.47 -2.76 -2.66
N GLU A 59 -7.66 -2.40 -1.39
CA GLU A 59 -7.91 -1.01 -0.97
C GLU A 59 -6.70 -0.12 -1.24
N GLN A 60 -5.49 -0.60 -0.92
CA GLN A 60 -4.24 0.11 -1.23
C GLN A 60 -4.05 0.29 -2.75
N PHE A 61 -4.38 -0.73 -3.54
CA PHE A 61 -4.31 -0.66 -4.99
C PHE A 61 -5.35 0.29 -5.59
N ALA A 62 -6.56 0.33 -5.03
CA ALA A 62 -7.60 1.28 -5.43
C ALA A 62 -7.19 2.73 -5.09
N ALA A 63 -6.61 2.96 -3.91
CA ALA A 63 -6.08 4.27 -3.53
C ALA A 63 -4.95 4.73 -4.46
N LEU A 64 -4.06 3.82 -4.87
CA LEU A 64 -3.01 4.12 -5.85
C LEU A 64 -3.58 4.48 -7.22
N GLN A 65 -4.58 3.75 -7.71
CA GLN A 65 -5.25 4.08 -8.98
C GLN A 65 -5.92 5.46 -8.93
N GLU A 66 -6.56 5.82 -7.81
CA GLU A 66 -7.17 7.12 -7.65
C GLU A 66 -6.13 8.25 -7.63
N LEU A 67 -4.98 8.05 -6.96
CA LEU A 67 -3.86 8.98 -7.01
C LEU A 67 -3.30 9.15 -8.42
N LEU A 68 -3.17 8.06 -9.19
CA LEU A 68 -2.72 8.11 -10.59
C LEU A 68 -3.71 8.90 -11.45
N LYS A 69 -5.01 8.66 -11.29
CA LYS A 69 -6.06 9.40 -12.00
C LYS A 69 -6.05 10.89 -11.65
N GLN A 70 -5.80 11.24 -10.39
CA GLN A 70 -5.64 12.63 -9.96
C GLN A 70 -4.38 13.28 -10.56
N LEU A 71 -3.28 12.55 -10.66
CA LEU A 71 -2.06 13.01 -11.36
C LEU A 71 -2.32 13.26 -12.85
N GLU A 72 -3.02 12.34 -13.51
CA GLU A 72 -3.37 12.45 -14.93
C GLU A 72 -4.34 13.61 -15.20
N SER A 73 -5.30 13.85 -14.30
CA SER A 73 -6.31 14.89 -14.45
C SER A 73 -5.90 16.27 -13.89
N GLY A 74 -4.88 16.35 -13.03
CA GLY A 74 -4.72 17.47 -12.10
C GLY A 74 -3.45 18.31 -12.18
N GLY A 75 -2.60 18.19 -13.20
CA GLY A 75 -1.41 19.06 -13.27
C GLY A 75 -0.87 19.31 -14.66
N ALA A 76 -0.54 18.27 -15.41
CA ALA A 76 0.11 18.45 -16.71
C ALA A 76 -0.86 19.00 -17.77
N ALA A 77 -2.08 18.46 -17.85
CA ALA A 77 -3.05 18.82 -18.87
C ALA A 77 -3.59 20.24 -18.73
N SER A 78 -3.89 20.69 -17.50
CA SER A 78 -4.34 22.06 -17.23
C SER A 78 -3.22 23.08 -17.45
N ILE A 79 -1.98 22.79 -17.00
CA ILE A 79 -0.84 23.68 -17.25
C ILE A 79 -0.54 23.80 -18.75
N LEU A 80 -0.65 22.70 -19.51
CA LEU A 80 -0.51 22.72 -20.97
C LEU A 80 -1.60 23.55 -21.66
N SER A 81 -2.86 23.43 -21.23
CA SER A 81 -3.95 24.25 -21.76
C SER A 81 -3.79 25.73 -21.41
N ASP A 82 -3.39 26.03 -20.18
CA ASP A 82 -3.19 27.40 -19.71
C ASP A 82 -2.00 28.07 -20.41
N LEU A 83 -0.90 27.34 -20.63
CA LEU A 83 0.24 27.81 -21.42
C LEU A 83 -0.12 28.03 -22.89
N ALA A 84 -0.93 27.14 -23.49
CA ALA A 84 -1.39 27.30 -24.87
C ALA A 84 -2.29 28.53 -25.03
N GLN A 85 -3.19 28.77 -24.06
CA GLN A 85 -4.04 29.94 -24.05
C GLN A 85 -3.22 31.23 -23.85
N ALA A 86 -2.31 31.25 -22.87
CA ALA A 86 -1.44 32.40 -22.62
C ALA A 86 -0.58 32.77 -23.85
N LYS A 87 -0.09 31.79 -24.62
CA LYS A 87 0.62 32.06 -25.88
C LYS A 87 -0.28 32.76 -26.90
N LYS A 88 -1.52 32.30 -27.06
CA LYS A 88 -2.48 32.88 -28.00
C LYS A 88 -2.86 34.31 -27.61
N ASP A 89 -2.99 34.57 -26.32
CA ASP A 89 -3.28 35.90 -25.79
C ASP A 89 -2.10 36.86 -26.04
N ILE A 90 -0.85 36.40 -25.86
CA ILE A 90 0.35 37.17 -26.17
C ILE A 90 0.44 37.51 -27.67
N GLU A 91 0.17 36.55 -28.56
CA GLU A 91 0.17 36.80 -30.01
C GLU A 91 -0.87 37.85 -30.41
N THR A 92 -2.06 37.77 -29.80
CA THR A 92 -3.14 38.73 -30.03
C THR A 92 -2.74 40.13 -29.58
N LEU A 93 -2.24 40.26 -28.35
CA LEU A 93 -1.74 41.53 -27.81
C LEU A 93 -0.60 42.13 -28.64
N LYS A 94 0.29 41.29 -29.17
CA LYS A 94 1.37 41.74 -30.04
C LYS A 94 0.82 42.36 -31.34
N SER A 95 -0.15 41.68 -31.96
CA SER A 95 -0.83 42.19 -33.16
C SER A 95 -1.53 43.52 -32.89
N ASP A 96 -2.25 43.63 -31.76
CA ASP A 96 -2.96 44.86 -31.38
C ASP A 96 -2.01 46.04 -31.16
N VAL A 97 -0.86 45.79 -30.51
CA VAL A 97 0.18 46.81 -30.29
C VAL A 97 0.84 47.24 -31.60
N GLN A 98 1.13 46.32 -32.52
CA GLN A 98 1.68 46.64 -33.83
C GLN A 98 0.71 47.49 -34.66
N GLY A 99 -0.58 47.13 -34.64
CA GLY A 99 -1.64 47.91 -35.28
C GLY A 99 -1.77 49.33 -34.71
N ALA A 100 -1.70 49.47 -33.38
CA ALA A 100 -1.81 50.77 -32.71
C ALA A 100 -0.60 51.69 -32.95
N LEU A 101 0.59 51.13 -33.15
CA LEU A 101 1.82 51.91 -33.41
C LEU A 101 2.03 52.23 -34.90
N GLY A 102 1.21 51.68 -35.81
CA GLY A 102 1.37 51.86 -37.25
C GLY A 102 2.66 51.21 -37.79
N VAL A 103 3.28 50.31 -37.02
CA VAL A 103 4.47 49.55 -37.39
C VAL A 103 3.98 48.21 -37.94
N ILE A 104 3.76 48.16 -39.25
CA ILE A 104 3.50 46.91 -39.98
C ILE A 104 4.82 46.16 -40.14
#